data_AF-A0A6L9LXM5-F1
#
_entry.id   AF-A0A6L9LXM5-F1
#
_cell.length_a   1.000
_cell.length_b   1.000
_cell.length_c   1.000
_cell.angle_alpha   90.00
_cell.angle_beta   90.00
_cell.angle_gamma   90.00
#
_symmetry.space_group_name_H-M   'P 1'
#
loop_
_entity.id
_entity.type
_entity.pdbx_description
1 polymer ?
#
loop_
_entity_poly.entity_id
_entity_poly.type
_entity_poly.pdbx_seq_one_letter_code
_entity_poly.pdbx_strand_id
1 'polypeptide(L)'
;MKKNERVALFGDSIAKGCVSYLQKKLQKVFSAKEGYSIEILQMGISSETSRDGLQRLQTVIDSNVDSAVVNFGMNDWRKGLELEEFERNYTTILETLTRNLSHVVVCTIQPDFNGTTYRFSQEGRQGISDEIKQYNEIILKVASKFKVLIANVYDYWMRTFDPIYLGLEDAIHPNSEGYKVMVQAILPVLIRRQMIVLWQFNGRYAHCNYACPYCYVSTSVNKGMHFQHSIEEWKTAFNRHFGDTHTVFYFSYGEPTLAQYFFDVLDMVAENKNWEAKITTNLSLPLDKLLATRLAREKRLNINTSFHPTQVDVDTFIQQCLKLRAAGIEPSIVYVMYPPQIDDFESKYLPAFNANGLVVHIRAFRGLYRGKKYPGAYTEDQWIKTARYMDRANLQYQLCEVSGLGRLSMIGVRHILVDNFGKIEMCDSYVGDRSYGNVFEDSINLDLEPTPFPGLVPLAAVDDIADYVELEYQDLEGNNLLSYARQGGVYKKEDGTIKYPFQHADFMDLAFRKEVTTVPDPTVKPSKFWLNIRWFLVHFIYSFVIKKYGKWIFAWFRGKLRLLREGKLSLENFWHS
;
A
#
# COMPACT_ATOMS: atom_id res chain seq x y z
N MET A 1 8.82 11.84 2.40
CA MET A 1 8.93 13.29 2.11
C MET A 1 9.83 13.95 3.13
N LYS A 2 10.49 15.07 2.81
CA LYS A 2 11.27 15.85 3.78
C LYS A 2 10.35 16.54 4.78
N LYS A 3 10.91 16.92 5.94
CA LYS A 3 10.19 17.67 6.98
C LYS A 3 9.72 19.03 6.46
N ASN A 4 10.58 19.75 5.73
CA ASN A 4 10.19 20.92 4.96
C ASN A 4 10.30 20.55 3.48
N GLU A 5 9.17 20.35 2.83
CA GLU A 5 9.11 19.94 1.43
C GLU A 5 8.52 21.07 0.58
N ARG A 6 9.16 21.38 -0.53
CA ARG A 6 8.66 22.33 -1.52
C ARG A 6 8.35 21.59 -2.83
N VAL A 7 7.11 21.68 -3.28
CA VAL A 7 6.61 20.99 -4.47
C VAL A 7 6.20 22.02 -5.51
N ALA A 8 6.83 22.01 -6.68
CA ALA A 8 6.37 22.80 -7.82
C ALA A 8 5.12 22.17 -8.42
N LEU A 9 4.02 22.91 -8.52
CA LEU A 9 2.89 22.55 -9.39
C LEU A 9 3.05 23.29 -10.72
N PHE A 10 3.72 22.63 -11.67
CA PHE A 10 4.24 23.19 -12.90
C PHE A 10 3.32 22.85 -14.07
N GLY A 11 2.70 23.87 -14.67
CA GLY A 11 1.66 23.65 -15.66
C GLY A 11 1.01 24.92 -16.18
N ASP A 12 -0.26 24.80 -16.56
CA ASP A 12 -1.06 25.90 -17.11
C ASP A 12 -2.09 26.49 -16.10
N SER A 13 -3.22 27.02 -16.59
CA SER A 13 -4.33 27.52 -15.76
C SER A 13 -4.95 26.46 -14.85
N ILE A 14 -5.01 25.20 -15.29
CA ILE A 14 -5.58 24.10 -14.51
C ILE A 14 -4.66 23.76 -13.34
N ALA A 15 -3.34 23.72 -13.59
CA ALA A 15 -2.34 23.57 -12.54
C ALA A 15 -2.44 24.72 -11.52
N LYS A 16 -2.59 25.96 -11.99
CA LYS A 16 -2.79 27.14 -11.13
C LYS A 16 -4.03 27.00 -10.23
N GLY A 17 -5.16 26.56 -10.77
CA GLY A 17 -6.40 26.37 -10.00
C GLY A 17 -6.31 25.25 -8.95
N CYS A 18 -5.51 24.21 -9.22
CA CYS A 18 -5.37 23.05 -8.33
C CYS A 18 -4.53 23.34 -7.07
N VAL A 19 -3.66 24.37 -7.07
CA VAL A 19 -2.73 24.66 -5.96
C VAL A 19 -3.43 24.76 -4.61
N SER A 20 -4.51 25.53 -4.50
CA SER A 20 -5.19 25.76 -3.21
C SER A 20 -5.83 24.48 -2.66
N TYR A 21 -6.39 23.64 -3.55
CA TYR A 21 -6.99 22.35 -3.20
C TYR A 21 -5.93 21.36 -2.73
N LEU A 22 -4.83 21.24 -3.46
CA LEU A 22 -3.73 20.35 -3.11
C LEU A 22 -3.05 20.78 -1.81
N GLN A 23 -2.76 22.08 -1.65
CA GLN A 23 -2.18 22.65 -0.44
C GLN A 23 -3.05 22.37 0.80
N LYS A 24 -4.37 22.63 0.70
CA LYS A 24 -5.32 22.36 1.79
C LYS A 24 -5.37 20.87 2.13
N LYS A 25 -5.33 19.99 1.12
CA LYS A 25 -5.34 18.54 1.34
C LYS A 25 -4.07 18.06 2.02
N LEU A 26 -2.89 18.51 1.58
CA LEU A 26 -1.61 18.15 2.18
C LEU A 26 -1.50 18.64 3.61
N GLN A 27 -1.93 19.88 3.90
CA GLN A 27 -1.99 20.38 5.28
C GLN A 27 -2.85 19.50 6.18
N LYS A 28 -4.01 19.03 5.68
CA LYS A 28 -4.86 18.10 6.45
C LYS A 28 -4.16 16.76 6.68
N VAL A 29 -3.60 16.15 5.63
CA VAL A 29 -2.94 14.84 5.70
C VAL A 29 -1.74 14.85 6.65
N PHE A 30 -0.98 15.94 6.69
CA PHE A 30 0.22 16.07 7.53
C PHE A 30 -0.01 16.80 8.86
N SER A 31 -1.24 17.23 9.16
CA SER A 31 -1.56 18.02 10.37
C SER A 31 -1.15 17.36 11.70
N ALA A 32 -1.17 16.02 11.76
CA ALA A 32 -0.78 15.25 12.94
C ALA A 32 0.73 15.01 13.05
N LYS A 33 1.53 15.39 12.05
CA LYS A 33 2.97 15.11 11.99
C LYS A 33 3.75 16.36 12.39
N GLU A 34 4.24 16.37 13.63
CA GLU A 34 4.88 17.55 14.20
C GLU A 34 6.07 18.05 13.37
N GLY A 35 6.02 19.35 13.09
CA GLY A 35 7.07 20.07 12.39
C GLY A 35 7.18 19.75 10.90
N TYR A 36 6.28 18.98 10.30
CA TYR A 36 6.22 18.86 8.83
C TYR A 36 5.56 20.10 8.24
N SER A 37 6.20 20.68 7.23
CA SER A 37 5.69 21.78 6.41
C SER A 37 5.82 21.38 4.94
N ILE A 38 4.70 21.43 4.23
CA ILE A 38 4.66 21.16 2.79
C ILE A 38 4.10 22.40 2.10
N GLU A 39 4.89 22.96 1.19
CA GLU A 39 4.53 24.13 0.39
C GLU A 39 4.35 23.72 -1.07
N ILE A 40 3.19 24.05 -1.65
CA ILE A 40 2.97 23.97 -3.08
C ILE A 40 3.34 25.33 -3.71
N LEU A 41 4.45 25.34 -4.46
CA LEU A 41 4.86 26.50 -5.23
C LEU A 41 4.05 26.57 -6.53
N GLN A 42 3.24 27.61 -6.66
CA GLN A 42 2.38 27.86 -7.82
C GLN A 42 3.25 28.21 -9.03
N MET A 43 3.35 27.28 -9.99
CA MET A 43 4.08 27.48 -11.25
C MET A 43 3.22 27.20 -12.48
N GLY A 44 1.92 27.43 -12.32
CA GLY A 44 0.91 27.37 -13.38
C GLY A 44 0.71 28.72 -14.07
N ILE A 45 0.84 28.80 -15.39
CA ILE A 45 0.60 30.07 -16.11
C ILE A 45 -0.52 29.88 -17.12
N SER A 46 -1.53 30.75 -17.04
CA SER A 46 -2.71 30.65 -17.89
C SER A 46 -2.34 30.68 -19.37
N SER A 47 -3.00 29.82 -20.14
CA SER A 47 -2.83 29.70 -21.59
C SER A 47 -1.46 29.18 -22.06
N GLU A 48 -0.57 28.73 -21.18
CA GLU A 48 0.69 28.11 -21.62
C GLU A 48 0.52 26.69 -22.13
N THR A 49 1.33 26.35 -23.13
CA THR A 49 1.55 25.01 -23.67
C THR A 49 2.82 24.38 -23.07
N SER A 50 3.08 23.11 -23.37
CA SER A 50 4.37 22.46 -23.08
C SER A 50 5.58 23.18 -23.69
N ARG A 51 5.42 23.86 -24.83
CA ARG A 51 6.47 24.68 -25.47
C ARG A 51 6.85 25.86 -24.58
N ASP A 52 5.85 26.55 -24.03
CA ASP A 52 6.05 27.71 -23.15
C ASP A 52 6.64 27.25 -21.81
N GLY A 53 6.12 26.14 -21.25
CA GLY A 53 6.68 25.51 -20.06
C GLY A 53 8.15 25.17 -20.23
N LEU A 54 8.54 24.57 -21.37
CA LEU A 54 9.92 24.22 -21.67
C LEU A 54 10.86 25.45 -21.62
N GLN A 55 10.42 26.60 -22.12
CA GLN A 55 11.22 27.84 -22.11
C GLN A 55 11.55 28.33 -20.69
N ARG A 56 10.68 28.06 -19.72
CA ARG A 56 10.86 28.48 -18.31
C ARG A 56 11.22 27.33 -17.38
N LEU A 57 11.54 26.15 -17.90
CA LEU A 57 11.86 24.97 -17.11
C LEU A 57 12.99 25.20 -16.10
N GLN A 58 13.99 26.00 -16.48
CA GLN A 58 15.10 26.35 -15.59
C GLN A 58 14.64 27.08 -14.32
N THR A 59 13.57 27.87 -14.41
CA THR A 59 13.02 28.57 -13.23
C THR A 59 12.49 27.59 -12.17
N VAL A 60 12.04 26.40 -12.58
CA VAL A 60 11.61 25.34 -11.66
C VAL A 60 12.81 24.81 -10.88
N ILE A 61 13.93 24.58 -11.57
CA ILE A 61 15.18 24.08 -10.97
C ILE A 61 15.77 25.12 -10.02
N ASP A 62 15.82 26.38 -10.44
CA ASP A 62 16.38 27.48 -9.66
C ASP A 62 15.53 27.83 -8.43
N SER A 63 14.27 27.39 -8.39
CA SER A 63 13.36 27.64 -7.27
C SER A 63 13.63 26.77 -6.05
N ASN A 64 14.63 25.88 -6.06
CA ASN A 64 15.00 25.00 -4.94
C ASN A 64 13.78 24.20 -4.40
N VAL A 65 13.09 23.53 -5.31
CA VAL A 65 12.00 22.59 -5.00
C VAL A 65 12.56 21.18 -4.88
N ASP A 66 11.91 20.34 -4.08
CA ASP A 66 12.31 18.94 -3.88
C ASP A 66 11.64 18.02 -4.90
N SER A 67 10.43 18.42 -5.32
CA SER A 67 9.54 17.64 -6.17
C SER A 67 8.79 18.51 -7.16
N ALA A 68 8.33 17.92 -8.26
CA ALA A 68 7.45 18.58 -9.22
C ALA A 68 6.25 17.71 -9.61
N VAL A 69 5.09 18.36 -9.76
CA VAL A 69 3.89 17.81 -10.40
C VAL A 69 3.71 18.54 -11.73
N VAL A 70 3.82 17.82 -12.83
CA VAL A 70 3.73 18.35 -14.20
C VAL A 70 2.31 18.20 -14.73
N ASN A 71 1.71 19.31 -15.17
CA ASN A 71 0.34 19.36 -15.68
C ASN A 71 0.26 20.31 -16.88
N PHE A 72 0.62 19.79 -18.05
CA PHE A 72 0.49 20.43 -19.36
C PHE A 72 -0.27 19.49 -20.31
N GLY A 73 -0.77 20.04 -21.42
CA GLY A 73 -1.42 19.29 -22.48
C GLY A 73 -2.78 19.84 -22.91
N MET A 74 -3.55 20.43 -21.99
CA MET A 74 -4.87 20.99 -22.36
C MET A 74 -4.74 22.12 -23.39
N ASN A 75 -3.82 23.07 -23.17
CA ASN A 75 -3.60 24.15 -24.14
C ASN A 75 -2.83 23.69 -25.38
N ASP A 76 -1.98 22.66 -25.27
CA ASP A 76 -1.29 22.06 -26.41
C ASP A 76 -2.32 21.52 -27.41
N TRP A 77 -3.26 20.70 -26.91
CA TRP A 77 -4.41 20.22 -27.67
C TRP A 77 -5.25 21.38 -28.22
N ARG A 78 -5.68 22.31 -27.34
CA ARG A 78 -6.59 23.41 -27.74
C ARG A 78 -5.99 24.34 -28.79
N LYS A 79 -4.68 24.56 -28.77
CA LYS A 79 -3.98 25.42 -29.73
C LYS A 79 -3.47 24.66 -30.96
N GLY A 80 -3.73 23.36 -31.06
CA GLY A 80 -3.32 22.54 -32.19
C GLY A 80 -1.80 22.38 -32.27
N LEU A 81 -1.13 22.12 -31.14
CA LEU A 81 0.27 21.72 -31.17
C LEU A 81 0.38 20.34 -31.84
N GLU A 82 1.43 20.10 -32.61
CA GLU A 82 1.64 18.77 -33.20
C GLU A 82 2.01 17.77 -32.11
N LEU A 83 1.48 16.54 -32.20
CA LEU A 83 1.72 15.47 -31.22
C LEU A 83 3.22 15.17 -31.07
N GLU A 84 3.98 15.18 -32.15
CA GLU A 84 5.43 14.97 -32.11
C GLU A 84 6.15 16.12 -31.41
N GLU A 85 5.65 17.35 -31.52
CA GLU A 85 6.21 18.48 -30.79
C GLU A 85 5.89 18.37 -29.30
N PHE A 86 4.65 18.03 -28.94
CA PHE A 86 4.26 17.77 -27.57
C PHE A 86 5.12 16.65 -26.94
N GLU A 87 5.33 15.53 -27.63
CA GLU A 87 6.18 14.44 -27.15
C GLU A 87 7.63 14.90 -26.91
N ARG A 88 8.21 15.68 -27.83
CA ARG A 88 9.57 16.23 -27.65
C ARG A 88 9.66 17.17 -26.45
N ASN A 89 8.69 18.07 -26.30
CA ASN A 89 8.64 19.02 -25.19
C ASN A 89 8.51 18.27 -23.86
N TYR A 90 7.54 17.36 -23.77
CA TYR A 90 7.27 16.58 -22.56
C TYR A 90 8.45 15.70 -22.17
N THR A 91 9.11 15.07 -23.16
CA THR A 91 10.34 14.28 -22.94
C THR A 91 11.44 15.13 -22.32
N THR A 92 11.68 16.33 -22.87
CA THR A 92 12.73 17.24 -22.37
C THR A 92 12.41 17.75 -20.96
N ILE A 93 11.14 18.05 -20.69
CA ILE A 93 10.66 18.45 -19.36
C ILE A 93 10.95 17.34 -18.35
N LEU A 94 10.50 16.10 -18.60
CA LEU A 94 10.70 15.01 -17.64
C LEU A 94 12.17 14.64 -17.49
N GLU A 95 12.95 14.64 -18.58
CA GLU A 95 14.39 14.36 -18.54
C GLU A 95 15.13 15.35 -17.63
N THR A 96 14.79 16.64 -17.73
CA THR A 96 15.41 17.69 -16.91
C THR A 96 14.96 17.58 -15.45
N LEU A 97 13.66 17.44 -15.20
CA LEU A 97 13.13 17.38 -13.84
C LEU A 97 13.63 16.13 -13.11
N THR A 98 13.65 14.96 -13.75
CA THR A 98 14.12 13.71 -13.12
C THR A 98 15.62 13.68 -12.84
N ARG A 99 16.43 14.45 -13.57
CA ARG A 99 17.86 14.64 -13.26
C ARG A 99 18.13 15.56 -12.08
N ASN A 100 17.21 16.49 -11.78
CA ASN A 100 17.45 17.57 -10.82
C ASN A 100 16.61 17.44 -9.54
N LEU A 101 15.48 16.73 -9.59
CA LEU A 101 14.53 16.62 -8.49
C LEU A 101 14.47 15.19 -7.96
N SER A 102 14.13 15.08 -6.67
CA SER A 102 14.05 13.78 -5.98
C SER A 102 12.79 12.99 -6.32
N HIS A 103 11.74 13.68 -6.78
CA HIS A 103 10.46 13.07 -7.09
C HIS A 103 9.72 13.88 -8.15
N VAL A 104 9.21 13.22 -9.18
CA VAL A 104 8.40 13.83 -10.23
C VAL A 104 7.11 13.04 -10.34
N VAL A 105 6.00 13.75 -10.55
CA VAL A 105 4.68 13.18 -10.85
C VAL A 105 4.15 13.87 -12.09
N VAL A 106 3.51 13.12 -12.98
CA VAL A 106 2.80 13.68 -14.14
C VAL A 106 1.31 13.55 -13.96
N CYS A 107 0.55 14.53 -14.44
CA CYS A 107 -0.91 14.43 -14.56
C CYS A 107 -1.29 14.10 -15.99
N THR A 108 -2.22 13.17 -16.20
CA THR A 108 -2.96 13.11 -17.46
C THR A 108 -3.90 14.31 -17.55
N ILE A 109 -4.23 14.71 -18.78
CA ILE A 109 -5.20 15.76 -19.10
C ILE A 109 -6.59 15.25 -18.75
N GLN A 110 -7.39 16.03 -18.02
CA GLN A 110 -8.80 15.71 -17.77
C GLN A 110 -9.65 15.75 -19.07
N PRO A 111 -10.81 15.07 -19.11
CA PRO A 111 -11.73 15.19 -20.24
C PRO A 111 -12.21 16.63 -20.46
N ASP A 112 -12.36 17.02 -21.72
CA ASP A 112 -13.06 18.24 -22.12
C ASP A 112 -14.55 17.98 -22.36
N PHE A 113 -15.31 19.05 -22.57
CA PHE A 113 -16.69 19.01 -23.04
C PHE A 113 -16.92 20.04 -24.14
N ASN A 114 -16.41 19.75 -25.34
CA ASN A 114 -16.52 20.61 -26.50
C ASN A 114 -17.69 20.18 -27.42
N GLY A 115 -18.91 20.24 -26.88
CA GLY A 115 -20.16 20.12 -27.65
C GLY A 115 -20.77 21.50 -27.91
N THR A 116 -21.47 21.69 -29.04
CA THR A 116 -22.10 22.96 -29.49
C THR A 116 -23.10 23.58 -28.52
N THR A 117 -23.35 22.97 -27.37
CA THR A 117 -24.15 23.55 -26.30
C THR A 117 -23.65 23.11 -24.93
N TYR A 118 -22.73 23.90 -24.36
CA TYR A 118 -22.29 23.81 -22.96
C TYR A 118 -23.47 23.76 -21.94
N ARG A 119 -24.72 24.02 -22.37
CA ARG A 119 -25.95 23.95 -21.58
C ARG A 119 -27.13 23.18 -22.20
N PHE A 120 -26.99 22.49 -23.35
CA PHE A 120 -28.16 21.88 -24.01
C PHE A 120 -28.01 20.42 -24.51
N SER A 121 -26.85 19.76 -24.37
CA SER A 121 -26.76 18.31 -24.62
C SER A 121 -26.99 17.54 -23.31
N GLN A 122 -28.13 16.86 -23.20
CA GLN A 122 -28.58 16.21 -21.96
C GLN A 122 -28.10 14.77 -21.75
N GLU A 123 -27.16 14.23 -22.54
CA GLU A 123 -26.84 12.78 -22.44
C GLU A 123 -25.33 12.45 -22.48
N GLY A 124 -24.81 11.97 -21.34
CA GLY A 124 -23.67 11.05 -21.25
C GLY A 124 -22.26 11.60 -21.56
N ARG A 125 -21.45 10.77 -22.24
CA ARG A 125 -20.03 10.98 -22.57
C ARG A 125 -19.81 11.56 -23.97
N GLN A 126 -20.88 11.98 -24.66
CA GLN A 126 -20.78 12.59 -25.97
C GLN A 126 -20.18 14.00 -25.83
N GLY A 127 -19.16 14.32 -26.63
CA GLY A 127 -18.48 15.63 -26.59
C GLY A 127 -17.07 15.65 -25.97
N ILE A 128 -16.51 14.50 -25.60
CA ILE A 128 -15.09 14.35 -25.24
C ILE A 128 -14.28 14.22 -26.52
N SER A 129 -13.23 15.03 -26.66
CA SER A 129 -12.27 14.97 -27.77
C SER A 129 -11.45 13.69 -27.72
N ASP A 130 -11.37 12.99 -28.86
CA ASP A 130 -10.51 11.82 -29.01
C ASP A 130 -9.02 12.21 -29.04
N GLU A 131 -8.70 13.42 -29.47
CA GLU A 131 -7.34 13.96 -29.49
C GLU A 131 -6.76 14.07 -28.08
N ILE A 132 -7.55 14.43 -27.05
CA ILE A 132 -7.07 14.42 -25.64
C ILE A 132 -6.52 13.05 -25.24
N LYS A 133 -7.09 11.95 -25.75
CA LYS A 133 -6.57 10.60 -25.49
C LYS A 133 -5.20 10.39 -26.12
N GLN A 134 -4.97 10.89 -27.33
CA GLN A 134 -3.67 10.81 -28.01
C GLN A 134 -2.58 11.57 -27.23
N TYR A 135 -2.90 12.76 -26.72
CA TYR A 135 -2.00 13.49 -25.83
C TYR A 135 -1.73 12.74 -24.53
N ASN A 136 -2.76 12.14 -23.92
CA ASN A 136 -2.60 11.31 -22.72
C ASN A 136 -1.75 10.07 -22.98
N GLU A 137 -1.88 9.40 -24.13
CA GLU A 137 -1.01 8.30 -24.54
C GLU A 137 0.47 8.71 -24.58
N ILE A 138 0.76 9.92 -25.07
CA ILE A 138 2.11 10.49 -25.04
C ILE A 138 2.58 10.70 -23.60
N ILE A 139 1.76 11.29 -22.72
CA ILE A 139 2.11 11.48 -21.30
C ILE A 139 2.45 10.14 -20.65
N LEU A 140 1.62 9.12 -20.86
CA LEU A 140 1.83 7.77 -20.31
C LEU A 140 3.12 7.13 -20.88
N LYS A 141 3.35 7.24 -22.18
CA LYS A 141 4.56 6.71 -22.86
C LYS A 141 5.83 7.35 -22.31
N VAL A 142 5.85 8.68 -22.21
CA VAL A 142 7.02 9.43 -21.73
C VAL A 142 7.24 9.16 -20.23
N ALA A 143 6.18 9.14 -19.42
CA ALA A 143 6.28 8.77 -18.01
C ALA A 143 6.86 7.37 -17.81
N SER A 144 6.44 6.40 -18.63
CA SER A 144 6.99 5.04 -18.62
C SER A 144 8.47 4.98 -18.95
N LYS A 145 8.91 5.72 -19.98
CA LYS A 145 10.33 5.84 -20.36
C LYS A 145 11.20 6.31 -19.19
N PHE A 146 10.71 7.26 -18.39
CA PHE A 146 11.43 7.81 -17.24
C PHE A 146 11.07 7.16 -15.89
N LYS A 147 10.19 6.14 -15.88
CA LYS A 147 9.66 5.48 -14.67
C LYS A 147 9.09 6.47 -13.64
N VAL A 148 8.41 7.51 -14.13
CA VAL A 148 7.78 8.57 -13.33
C VAL A 148 6.36 8.17 -12.95
N LEU A 149 5.94 8.48 -11.72
CA LEU A 149 4.59 8.16 -11.26
C LEU A 149 3.54 9.04 -11.94
N ILE A 150 2.36 8.47 -12.12
CA ILE A 150 1.28 9.06 -12.90
C ILE A 150 0.07 9.30 -11.99
N ALA A 151 -0.36 10.55 -11.92
CA ALA A 151 -1.67 10.95 -11.44
C ALA A 151 -2.64 10.91 -12.62
N ASN A 152 -3.34 9.79 -12.81
CA ASN A 152 -4.23 9.61 -13.95
C ASN A 152 -5.59 10.29 -13.74
N VAL A 153 -5.55 11.63 -13.80
CA VAL A 153 -6.72 12.50 -13.65
C VAL A 153 -7.82 12.10 -14.61
N TYR A 154 -7.50 11.79 -15.87
CA TYR A 154 -8.48 11.38 -16.88
C TYR A 154 -9.33 10.19 -16.40
N ASP A 155 -8.68 9.10 -15.97
CA ASP A 155 -9.37 7.90 -15.56
C ASP A 155 -10.15 8.09 -14.22
N TYR A 156 -9.58 8.83 -13.27
CA TYR A 156 -10.30 9.23 -12.06
C TYR A 156 -11.56 10.04 -12.40
N TRP A 157 -11.47 10.97 -13.36
CA TRP A 157 -12.60 11.79 -13.83
C TRP A 157 -13.70 10.94 -14.46
N MET A 158 -13.33 10.04 -15.37
CA MET A 158 -14.24 9.13 -16.07
C MET A 158 -14.96 8.13 -15.14
N ARG A 159 -14.44 7.91 -13.94
CA ARG A 159 -15.05 7.06 -12.90
C ARG A 159 -15.97 7.85 -11.98
N THR A 160 -15.66 9.11 -11.72
CA THR A 160 -16.38 9.95 -10.76
C THR A 160 -17.59 10.64 -11.39
N PHE A 161 -17.45 11.18 -12.59
CA PHE A 161 -18.49 12.02 -13.20
C PHE A 161 -19.20 11.29 -14.34
N ASP A 162 -20.52 11.19 -14.22
CA ASP A 162 -21.41 10.75 -15.29
C ASP A 162 -22.70 11.55 -15.20
N PRO A 163 -22.89 12.59 -16.04
CA PRO A 163 -22.03 13.01 -17.16
C PRO A 163 -20.75 13.74 -16.74
N ILE A 164 -19.74 13.78 -17.61
CA ILE A 164 -18.39 14.27 -17.30
C ILE A 164 -18.30 15.77 -16.98
N TYR A 165 -19.21 16.59 -17.54
CA TYR A 165 -19.23 18.04 -17.34
C TYR A 165 -19.54 18.43 -15.90
N LEU A 166 -20.00 17.50 -15.05
CA LEU A 166 -20.23 17.75 -13.63
C LEU A 166 -18.95 18.15 -12.88
N GLY A 167 -17.77 17.81 -13.40
CA GLY A 167 -16.49 18.25 -12.86
C GLY A 167 -15.97 19.56 -13.45
N LEU A 168 -16.65 20.16 -14.44
CA LEU A 168 -16.16 21.32 -15.19
C LEU A 168 -16.94 22.59 -14.83
N GLU A 169 -16.26 23.73 -14.88
CA GLU A 169 -16.79 25.10 -14.73
C GLU A 169 -17.08 25.74 -16.09
N ASP A 170 -16.29 25.38 -17.09
CA ASP A 170 -16.52 25.68 -18.52
C ASP A 170 -16.19 24.44 -19.37
N ALA A 171 -15.95 24.57 -20.68
CA ALA A 171 -15.67 23.42 -21.53
C ALA A 171 -14.39 22.63 -21.15
N ILE A 172 -13.46 23.21 -20.38
CA ILE A 172 -12.16 22.59 -20.08
C ILE A 172 -11.67 22.78 -18.64
N HIS A 173 -12.07 23.87 -17.97
CA HIS A 173 -11.57 24.19 -16.65
C HIS A 173 -12.36 23.43 -15.58
N PRO A 174 -11.68 22.76 -14.63
CA PRO A 174 -12.35 22.12 -13.50
C PRO A 174 -13.11 23.11 -12.63
N ASN A 175 -14.28 22.69 -12.12
CA ASN A 175 -14.96 23.33 -11.00
C ASN A 175 -14.41 22.78 -9.66
N SER A 176 -15.05 23.12 -8.54
CA SER A 176 -14.61 22.66 -7.22
C SER A 176 -14.58 21.15 -7.05
N GLU A 177 -15.50 20.40 -7.67
CA GLU A 177 -15.52 18.94 -7.62
C GLU A 177 -14.45 18.35 -8.54
N GLY A 178 -14.24 18.93 -9.72
CA GLY A 178 -13.16 18.53 -10.62
C GLY A 178 -11.77 18.65 -9.98
N TYR A 179 -11.49 19.76 -9.29
CA TYR A 179 -10.23 19.91 -8.57
C TYR A 179 -10.08 18.91 -7.41
N LYS A 180 -11.17 18.52 -6.74
CA LYS A 180 -11.10 17.44 -5.73
C LYS A 180 -10.69 16.12 -6.36
N VAL A 181 -11.20 15.79 -7.55
CA VAL A 181 -10.83 14.57 -8.29
C VAL A 181 -9.37 14.62 -8.72
N MET A 182 -8.88 15.77 -9.20
CA MET A 182 -7.46 15.94 -9.50
C MET A 182 -6.59 15.69 -8.26
N VAL A 183 -6.96 16.27 -7.12
CA VAL A 183 -6.23 16.06 -5.86
C VAL A 183 -6.27 14.60 -5.41
N GLN A 184 -7.39 13.90 -5.60
CA GLN A 184 -7.48 12.45 -5.31
C GLN A 184 -6.54 11.61 -6.16
N ALA A 185 -6.31 11.99 -7.43
CA ALA A 185 -5.36 11.33 -8.31
C ALA A 185 -3.90 11.67 -7.94
N ILE A 186 -3.61 12.93 -7.61
CA ILE A 186 -2.26 13.42 -7.31
C ILE A 186 -1.76 12.94 -5.96
N LEU A 187 -2.61 12.99 -4.92
CA LEU A 187 -2.21 12.77 -3.54
C LEU A 187 -1.43 11.46 -3.31
N PRO A 188 -1.95 10.26 -3.68
CA PRO A 188 -1.27 9.00 -3.35
C PRO A 188 0.13 8.93 -3.97
N VAL A 189 0.28 9.28 -5.24
CA VAL A 189 1.57 9.23 -5.95
C VAL A 189 2.54 10.35 -5.54
N LEU A 190 2.04 11.45 -4.98
CA LEU A 190 2.89 12.52 -4.48
C LEU A 190 3.48 12.20 -3.09
N ILE A 191 2.68 11.61 -2.20
CA ILE A 191 3.05 11.40 -0.79
C ILE A 191 3.63 10.00 -0.52
N ARG A 192 3.35 9.01 -1.37
CA ARG A 192 3.88 7.65 -1.25
C ARG A 192 5.11 7.46 -2.14
N ARG A 193 6.30 7.56 -1.56
CA ARG A 193 7.58 7.55 -2.31
C ARG A 193 8.48 6.37 -1.96
N GLN A 194 8.36 5.86 -0.74
CA GLN A 194 9.13 4.73 -0.25
C GLN A 194 8.76 3.45 -1.00
N MET A 195 9.75 2.60 -1.28
CA MET A 195 9.53 1.25 -1.77
C MET A 195 9.47 0.27 -0.59
N ILE A 196 8.46 -0.58 -0.53
CA ILE A 196 8.39 -1.72 0.38
C ILE A 196 8.62 -2.99 -0.43
N VAL A 197 9.70 -3.70 -0.12
CA VAL A 197 9.99 -5.01 -0.68
C VAL A 197 9.69 -6.04 0.40
N LEU A 198 8.52 -6.68 0.31
CA LEU A 198 8.23 -7.87 1.10
C LEU A 198 9.05 -9.01 0.51
N TRP A 199 10.16 -9.37 1.16
CA TRP A 199 11.14 -10.30 0.59
C TRP A 199 11.03 -11.67 1.25
N GLN A 200 10.58 -12.66 0.48
CA GLN A 200 10.60 -14.07 0.88
C GLN A 200 11.99 -14.67 0.66
N PHE A 201 13.06 -14.01 1.12
CA PHE A 201 14.44 -14.38 0.82
C PHE A 201 14.79 -15.84 1.16
N ASN A 202 14.16 -16.38 2.22
CA ASN A 202 14.36 -17.76 2.67
C ASN A 202 13.25 -18.73 2.19
N GLY A 203 12.42 -18.28 1.24
CA GLY A 203 11.28 -18.99 0.69
C GLY A 203 9.97 -18.71 1.41
N ARG A 204 8.85 -18.92 0.70
CA ARG A 204 7.49 -18.69 1.21
C ARG A 204 7.14 -19.55 2.43
N TYR A 205 7.58 -20.81 2.42
CA TYR A 205 7.35 -21.78 3.50
C TYR A 205 8.63 -22.01 4.31
N ALA A 206 9.27 -20.91 4.72
CA ALA A 206 10.50 -20.93 5.50
C ALA A 206 10.28 -21.53 6.89
N HIS A 207 11.33 -22.15 7.43
CA HIS A 207 11.29 -22.73 8.77
C HIS A 207 10.89 -21.71 9.85
N CYS A 208 10.11 -22.17 10.81
CA CYS A 208 9.79 -21.48 12.06
C CYS A 208 9.99 -22.46 13.21
N ASN A 209 10.65 -22.04 14.29
CA ASN A 209 10.85 -22.86 15.49
C ASN A 209 9.60 -23.00 16.36
N TYR A 210 8.55 -22.21 16.10
CA TYR A 210 7.30 -22.26 16.85
C TYR A 210 6.26 -23.13 16.14
N ALA A 211 5.44 -23.82 16.94
CA ALA A 211 4.37 -24.71 16.47
C ALA A 211 2.97 -24.18 16.85
N CYS A 212 2.69 -22.92 16.52
CA CYS A 212 1.45 -22.25 16.89
C CYS A 212 0.22 -22.93 16.23
N PRO A 213 -0.82 -23.31 16.99
CA PRO A 213 -2.00 -24.02 16.46
C PRO A 213 -2.89 -23.14 15.57
N TYR A 214 -2.65 -21.84 15.55
CA TYR A 214 -3.35 -20.82 14.76
C TYR A 214 -2.48 -20.23 13.65
N CYS A 215 -1.29 -20.78 13.41
CA CYS A 215 -0.47 -20.34 12.29
C CYS A 215 -1.18 -20.67 10.97
N TYR A 216 -1.22 -19.70 10.06
CA TYR A 216 -1.73 -19.91 8.71
C TYR A 216 -0.78 -20.77 7.86
N VAL A 217 0.45 -21.02 8.33
CA VAL A 217 1.39 -21.94 7.70
C VAL A 217 1.73 -23.04 8.71
N SER A 218 1.30 -24.28 8.43
CA SER A 218 1.55 -25.39 9.34
C SER A 218 3.04 -25.70 9.47
N THR A 219 3.46 -26.20 10.63
CA THR A 219 4.84 -26.69 10.83
C THR A 219 5.20 -27.87 9.92
N SER A 220 4.20 -28.57 9.37
CA SER A 220 4.42 -29.65 8.41
C SER A 220 4.93 -29.15 7.06
N VAL A 221 4.58 -27.91 6.67
CA VAL A 221 5.00 -27.28 5.41
C VAL A 221 6.17 -26.31 5.57
N ASN A 222 6.37 -25.73 6.77
CA ASN A 222 7.52 -24.87 7.09
C ASN A 222 8.82 -25.68 7.30
N LYS A 223 9.34 -26.24 6.21
CA LYS A 223 10.57 -27.04 6.22
C LYS A 223 11.66 -26.40 5.38
N GLY A 224 12.84 -26.28 5.97
CA GLY A 224 14.07 -25.90 5.26
C GLY A 224 14.35 -24.40 5.22
N MET A 225 15.49 -24.09 4.62
CA MET A 225 15.98 -22.74 4.34
C MET A 225 16.27 -22.71 2.84
N HIS A 226 15.56 -21.87 2.10
CA HIS A 226 15.52 -21.92 0.63
C HIS A 226 16.15 -20.69 0.00
N PHE A 227 17.15 -20.10 0.65
CA PHE A 227 17.92 -18.99 0.09
C PHE A 227 18.55 -19.39 -1.24
N GLN A 228 18.35 -18.57 -2.27
CA GLN A 228 18.96 -18.75 -3.60
C GLN A 228 19.94 -17.62 -3.88
N HIS A 229 20.83 -17.83 -4.85
CA HIS A 229 21.86 -16.88 -5.26
C HIS A 229 22.84 -16.51 -4.13
N SER A 230 23.91 -15.83 -4.49
CA SER A 230 24.87 -15.23 -3.55
C SER A 230 24.39 -13.87 -3.07
N ILE A 231 24.90 -13.42 -1.92
CA ILE A 231 24.62 -12.08 -1.37
C ILE A 231 25.00 -10.98 -2.37
N GLU A 232 26.11 -11.12 -3.09
CA GLU A 232 26.55 -10.12 -4.07
C GLU A 232 25.66 -10.07 -5.32
N GLU A 233 25.08 -11.19 -5.76
CA GLU A 233 24.08 -11.19 -6.83
C GLU A 233 22.82 -10.43 -6.40
N TRP A 234 22.30 -10.67 -5.20
CA TRP A 234 21.17 -9.93 -4.65
C TRP A 234 21.46 -8.45 -4.51
N LYS A 235 22.63 -8.10 -3.96
CA LYS A 235 23.08 -6.72 -3.81
C LYS A 235 23.12 -6.00 -5.15
N THR A 236 23.70 -6.64 -6.17
CA THR A 236 23.78 -6.08 -7.52
C THR A 236 22.39 -5.88 -8.12
N ALA A 237 21.52 -6.88 -8.01
CA ALA A 237 20.16 -6.84 -8.51
C ALA A 237 19.32 -5.74 -7.84
N PHE A 238 19.33 -5.65 -6.50
CA PHE A 238 18.58 -4.62 -5.80
C PHE A 238 19.15 -3.22 -6.00
N ASN A 239 20.47 -3.04 -6.08
CA ASN A 239 21.03 -1.71 -6.38
C ASN A 239 20.64 -1.22 -7.77
N ARG A 240 20.59 -2.10 -8.78
CA ARG A 240 20.15 -1.76 -10.14
C ARG A 240 18.77 -1.13 -10.16
N HIS A 241 17.83 -1.67 -9.37
CA HIS A 241 16.42 -1.27 -9.43
C HIS A 241 16.02 -0.28 -8.33
N PHE A 242 16.67 -0.34 -7.17
CA PHE A 242 16.25 0.35 -5.94
C PHE A 242 17.38 1.10 -5.22
N GLY A 243 18.59 1.19 -5.81
CA GLY A 243 19.77 1.77 -5.16
C GLY A 243 19.58 3.23 -4.71
N ASP A 244 18.88 4.03 -5.52
CA ASP A 244 18.60 5.45 -5.24
C ASP A 244 17.23 5.68 -4.58
N THR A 245 16.45 4.62 -4.36
CA THR A 245 15.11 4.70 -3.76
C THR A 245 15.19 4.37 -2.28
N HIS A 246 14.51 5.17 -1.44
CA HIS A 246 14.31 4.78 -0.05
C HIS A 246 13.50 3.48 -0.01
N THR A 247 14.16 2.37 0.36
CA THR A 247 13.61 1.02 0.26
C THR A 247 13.63 0.31 1.60
N VAL A 248 12.48 -0.19 2.05
CA VAL A 248 12.34 -1.03 3.23
C VAL A 248 12.25 -2.49 2.80
N PHE A 249 13.26 -3.28 3.17
CA PHE A 249 13.21 -4.73 3.05
C PHE A 249 12.47 -5.31 4.24
N TYR A 250 11.31 -5.92 3.98
CA TYR A 250 10.46 -6.48 5.00
C TYR A 250 10.55 -8.01 5.03
N PHE A 251 11.00 -8.54 6.16
CA PHE A 251 11.17 -9.96 6.43
C PHE A 251 10.09 -10.45 7.40
N SER A 252 9.12 -11.24 6.93
CA SER A 252 7.99 -11.69 7.76
C SER A 252 7.58 -13.15 7.59
N TYR A 253 8.35 -13.96 6.86
CA TYR A 253 8.02 -15.36 6.56
C TYR A 253 8.80 -16.33 7.43
N GLY A 254 8.11 -17.37 7.92
CA GLY A 254 8.66 -18.29 8.90
C GLY A 254 9.07 -17.55 10.18
N GLU A 255 10.17 -17.98 10.80
CA GLU A 255 10.94 -17.12 11.69
C GLU A 255 12.19 -16.63 10.93
N PRO A 256 12.20 -15.39 10.39
CA PRO A 256 13.27 -14.92 9.52
C PRO A 256 14.66 -15.02 10.14
N THR A 257 14.74 -14.85 11.47
CA THR A 257 16.01 -14.82 12.20
C THR A 257 16.71 -16.17 12.30
N LEU A 258 16.03 -17.27 11.94
CA LEU A 258 16.62 -18.61 11.86
C LEU A 258 17.22 -18.91 10.48
N ALA A 259 17.03 -18.03 9.49
CA ALA A 259 17.56 -18.26 8.15
C ALA A 259 19.09 -18.24 8.16
N GLN A 260 19.69 -19.14 7.38
CA GLN A 260 21.15 -19.36 7.33
C GLN A 260 21.94 -18.08 7.07
N TYR A 261 21.48 -17.25 6.12
CA TYR A 261 22.16 -16.02 5.68
C TYR A 261 21.51 -14.75 6.22
N PHE A 262 20.73 -14.86 7.31
CA PHE A 262 19.96 -13.73 7.83
C PHE A 262 20.85 -12.50 8.14
N PHE A 263 21.98 -12.70 8.82
CA PHE A 263 22.87 -11.60 9.17
C PHE A 263 23.61 -11.04 7.95
N ASP A 264 24.02 -11.90 7.00
CA ASP A 264 24.65 -11.45 5.75
C ASP A 264 23.69 -10.58 4.92
N VAL A 265 22.40 -10.94 4.91
CA VAL A 265 21.35 -10.13 4.29
C VAL A 265 21.21 -8.77 5.00
N LEU A 266 21.24 -8.72 6.33
CA LEU A 266 21.19 -7.45 7.06
C LEU A 266 22.42 -6.58 6.77
N ASP A 267 23.61 -7.17 6.69
CA ASP A 267 24.84 -6.46 6.35
C ASP A 267 24.78 -5.91 4.92
N MET A 268 24.31 -6.71 3.96
CA MET A 268 24.06 -6.28 2.58
C MET A 268 23.09 -5.09 2.52
N VAL A 269 21.97 -5.16 3.25
CA VAL A 269 21.01 -4.04 3.32
C VAL A 269 21.65 -2.81 3.95
N ALA A 270 22.54 -3.00 4.93
CA ALA A 270 23.24 -1.91 5.61
C ALA A 270 24.24 -1.15 4.74
N GLU A 271 24.72 -1.75 3.65
CA GLU A 271 25.69 -1.10 2.75
C GLU A 271 25.09 0.10 2.01
N ASN A 272 23.79 0.07 1.70
CA ASN A 272 23.11 1.19 1.07
C ASN A 272 22.42 2.07 2.13
N LYS A 273 22.77 3.36 2.16
CA LYS A 273 22.20 4.35 3.10
C LYS A 273 20.71 4.62 2.89
N ASN A 274 20.19 4.34 1.70
CA ASN A 274 18.80 4.52 1.34
C ASN A 274 17.94 3.32 1.75
N TRP A 275 18.53 2.25 2.30
CA TRP A 275 17.79 1.04 2.62
C TRP A 275 17.61 0.87 4.13
N GLU A 276 16.48 0.29 4.51
CA GLU A 276 16.16 -0.10 5.89
C GLU A 276 15.71 -1.56 5.92
N ALA A 277 15.81 -2.19 7.09
CA ALA A 277 15.23 -3.50 7.32
C ALA A 277 14.08 -3.42 8.32
N LYS A 278 13.02 -4.16 8.00
CA LYS A 278 11.90 -4.41 8.90
C LYS A 278 11.79 -5.93 9.10
N ILE A 279 11.62 -6.37 10.34
CA ILE A 279 11.51 -7.80 10.65
C ILE A 279 10.25 -8.03 11.48
N THR A 280 9.46 -9.04 11.13
CA THR A 280 8.48 -9.65 12.04
C THR A 280 9.10 -10.92 12.62
N THR A 281 9.30 -10.96 13.93
CA THR A 281 9.99 -12.05 14.63
C THR A 281 9.31 -12.40 15.94
N ASN A 282 9.41 -13.66 16.34
CA ASN A 282 8.97 -14.16 17.64
C ASN A 282 9.96 -13.88 18.79
N LEU A 283 11.08 -13.19 18.51
CA LEU A 283 12.14 -12.82 19.45
C LEU A 283 12.89 -14.00 20.11
N SER A 284 12.90 -15.17 19.49
CA SER A 284 13.61 -16.34 20.01
C SER A 284 15.14 -16.35 19.75
N LEU A 285 15.65 -15.40 18.95
CA LEU A 285 17.09 -15.27 18.66
C LEU A 285 17.90 -14.64 19.81
N PRO A 286 19.24 -14.84 19.82
CA PRO A 286 20.15 -14.04 20.65
C PRO A 286 20.14 -12.56 20.22
N LEU A 287 19.39 -11.73 20.96
CA LEU A 287 19.19 -10.31 20.65
C LEU A 287 20.47 -9.49 20.58
N ASP A 288 21.48 -9.80 21.40
CA ASP A 288 22.74 -9.05 21.41
C ASP A 288 23.43 -9.05 20.04
N LYS A 289 23.32 -10.16 19.29
CA LYS A 289 23.87 -10.25 17.93
C LYS A 289 23.08 -9.38 16.95
N LEU A 290 21.75 -9.33 17.07
CA LEU A 290 20.92 -8.46 16.24
C LEU A 290 21.17 -6.98 16.54
N LEU A 291 21.30 -6.62 17.81
CA LEU A 291 21.56 -5.25 18.25
C LEU A 291 22.97 -4.76 17.88
N ALA A 292 23.92 -5.67 17.69
CA ALA A 292 25.26 -5.36 17.21
C ALA A 292 25.33 -5.03 15.70
N THR A 293 24.27 -5.33 14.94
CA THR A 293 24.24 -5.08 13.49
C THR A 293 24.37 -3.58 13.16
N ARG A 294 24.89 -3.28 11.96
CA ARG A 294 25.02 -1.90 11.49
C ARG A 294 23.66 -1.20 11.39
N LEU A 295 22.63 -1.87 10.89
CA LEU A 295 21.27 -1.32 10.79
C LEU A 295 20.71 -0.90 12.15
N ALA A 296 20.91 -1.71 13.20
CA ALA A 296 20.48 -1.37 14.55
C ALA A 296 21.18 -0.11 15.07
N ARG A 297 22.53 -0.06 14.98
CA ARG A 297 23.32 1.08 15.44
C ARG A 297 23.00 2.38 14.70
N GLU A 298 22.67 2.28 13.42
CA GLU A 298 22.30 3.42 12.57
C GLU A 298 20.80 3.75 12.62
N LYS A 299 20.01 3.06 13.45
CA LYS A 299 18.54 3.26 13.58
C LYS A 299 17.76 3.03 12.27
N ARG A 300 18.24 2.11 11.43
CA ARG A 300 17.63 1.64 10.18
C ARG A 300 17.05 0.23 10.30
N LEU A 301 16.89 -0.28 11.52
CA LEU A 301 16.30 -1.57 11.84
C LEU A 301 15.00 -1.38 12.62
N ASN A 302 13.90 -1.89 12.06
CA ASN A 302 12.56 -1.83 12.64
C ASN A 302 12.05 -3.24 12.95
N ILE A 303 11.39 -3.43 14.10
CA ILE A 303 11.00 -4.76 14.57
C ILE A 303 9.53 -4.81 15.00
N ASN A 304 8.78 -5.67 14.34
CA ASN A 304 7.48 -6.17 14.78
C ASN A 304 7.69 -7.43 15.61
N THR A 305 7.31 -7.39 16.88
CA THR A 305 7.51 -8.49 17.82
C THR A 305 6.22 -9.30 17.91
N SER A 306 6.19 -10.53 17.40
CA SER A 306 5.00 -11.37 17.39
C SER A 306 4.91 -12.18 18.69
N PHE A 307 3.91 -11.89 19.53
CA PHE A 307 3.72 -12.61 20.79
C PHE A 307 2.87 -13.87 20.57
N HIS A 308 3.41 -15.01 21.00
CA HIS A 308 2.76 -16.31 20.85
C HIS A 308 2.58 -17.00 22.22
N PRO A 309 1.41 -16.84 22.87
CA PRO A 309 1.18 -17.35 24.23
C PRO A 309 1.34 -18.86 24.40
N THR A 310 1.19 -19.62 23.32
CA THR A 310 1.36 -21.09 23.33
C THR A 310 2.82 -21.53 23.27
N GLN A 311 3.75 -20.60 23.07
CA GLN A 311 5.16 -20.89 22.80
C GLN A 311 6.11 -20.20 23.78
N VAL A 312 5.74 -19.01 24.28
CA VAL A 312 6.57 -18.22 25.20
C VAL A 312 5.71 -17.54 26.26
N ASP A 313 6.24 -17.48 27.48
CA ASP A 313 5.62 -16.75 28.57
C ASP A 313 5.71 -15.23 28.37
N VAL A 314 4.70 -14.49 28.88
CA VAL A 314 4.56 -13.04 28.69
C VAL A 314 5.71 -12.28 29.31
N ASP A 315 6.19 -12.66 30.50
CA ASP A 315 7.26 -11.94 31.18
C ASP A 315 8.57 -12.09 30.42
N THR A 316 8.87 -13.33 29.98
CA THR A 316 10.04 -13.61 29.14
C THR A 316 10.02 -12.79 27.85
N PHE A 317 8.86 -12.73 27.19
CA PHE A 317 8.70 -11.94 25.97
C PHE A 317 8.87 -10.43 26.22
N ILE A 318 8.27 -9.90 27.29
CA ILE A 318 8.40 -8.50 27.69
C ILE A 318 9.86 -8.14 27.94
N GLN A 319 10.64 -8.99 28.62
CA GLN A 319 12.06 -8.71 28.86
C GLN A 319 12.84 -8.52 27.55
N GLN A 320 12.54 -9.30 26.50
CA GLN A 320 13.17 -9.12 25.20
C GLN A 320 12.73 -7.82 24.52
N CYS A 321 11.44 -7.47 24.60
CA CYS A 321 10.94 -6.18 24.12
C CYS A 321 11.62 -4.99 24.82
N LEU A 322 11.84 -5.08 26.14
CA LEU A 322 12.51 -4.03 26.90
C LEU A 322 14.00 -3.90 26.53
N LYS A 323 14.68 -5.00 26.19
CA LYS A 323 16.04 -4.94 25.63
C LYS A 323 16.11 -4.23 24.29
N LEU A 324 15.16 -4.49 23.39
CA LEU A 324 15.04 -3.76 22.12
C LEU A 324 14.88 -2.26 22.35
N ARG A 325 13.95 -1.89 23.24
CA ARG A 325 13.71 -0.48 23.60
C ARG A 325 14.94 0.18 24.20
N ALA A 326 15.66 -0.52 25.09
CA ALA A 326 16.90 0.00 25.68
C ALA A 326 17.98 0.28 24.62
N ALA A 327 17.96 -0.46 23.50
CA ALA A 327 18.83 -0.23 22.34
C ALA A 327 18.26 0.81 21.34
N GLY A 328 17.15 1.48 21.66
CA GLY A 328 16.54 2.51 20.83
C GLY A 328 15.63 1.99 19.71
N ILE A 329 15.27 0.69 19.72
CA ILE A 329 14.32 0.08 18.79
C ILE A 329 13.00 -0.10 19.53
N GLU A 330 11.99 0.73 19.24
CA GLU A 330 10.68 0.60 19.89
C GLU A 330 9.94 -0.63 19.32
N PRO A 331 9.62 -1.63 20.16
CA PRO A 331 8.91 -2.82 19.72
C PRO A 331 7.42 -2.52 19.51
N SER A 332 6.86 -3.07 18.45
CA SER A 332 5.39 -3.16 18.27
C SER A 332 4.95 -4.61 18.41
N ILE A 333 4.06 -4.87 19.37
CA ILE A 333 3.61 -6.24 19.64
C ILE A 333 2.50 -6.60 18.66
N VAL A 334 2.59 -7.76 18.03
CA VAL A 334 1.50 -8.35 17.24
C VAL A 334 0.85 -9.45 18.07
N TYR A 335 -0.48 -9.40 18.20
CA TYR A 335 -1.28 -10.43 18.88
C TYR A 335 -2.43 -10.91 18.01
N VAL A 336 -2.60 -12.23 17.88
CA VAL A 336 -3.68 -12.84 17.10
C VAL A 336 -4.85 -13.20 18.03
N MET A 337 -6.05 -12.74 17.70
CA MET A 337 -7.29 -13.04 18.43
C MET A 337 -7.81 -14.45 18.10
N TYR A 338 -6.99 -15.47 18.34
CA TYR A 338 -7.35 -16.87 18.16
C TYR A 338 -8.38 -17.30 19.22
N PRO A 339 -9.51 -17.96 18.88
CA PRO A 339 -10.64 -18.11 19.82
C PRO A 339 -10.31 -18.68 21.20
N PRO A 340 -9.43 -19.69 21.36
CA PRO A 340 -8.98 -20.17 22.68
C PRO A 340 -8.25 -19.17 23.58
N GLN A 341 -7.74 -18.06 23.03
CA GLN A 341 -6.91 -17.08 23.76
C GLN A 341 -7.46 -15.65 23.69
N ILE A 342 -8.69 -15.44 23.20
CA ILE A 342 -9.28 -14.09 23.13
C ILE A 342 -9.48 -13.51 24.54
N ASP A 343 -10.02 -14.31 25.46
CA ASP A 343 -10.34 -13.85 26.81
C ASP A 343 -9.09 -13.52 27.64
N ASP A 344 -7.98 -14.20 27.35
CA ASP A 344 -6.68 -13.94 27.99
C ASP A 344 -6.09 -12.59 27.57
N PHE A 345 -6.48 -12.04 26.42
CA PHE A 345 -5.91 -10.78 25.95
C PHE A 345 -6.21 -9.64 26.92
N GLU A 346 -7.48 -9.40 27.24
CA GLU A 346 -7.88 -8.31 28.12
C GLU A 346 -7.58 -8.61 29.59
N SER A 347 -7.76 -9.86 30.02
CA SER A 347 -7.62 -10.24 31.42
C SER A 347 -6.17 -10.43 31.89
N LYS A 348 -5.26 -10.83 30.99
CA LYS A 348 -3.88 -11.21 31.34
C LYS A 348 -2.83 -10.41 30.58
N TYR A 349 -2.90 -10.38 29.25
CA TYR A 349 -1.78 -9.90 28.44
C TYR A 349 -1.75 -8.37 28.30
N LEU A 350 -2.90 -7.73 28.04
CA LEU A 350 -3.00 -6.29 27.90
C LEU A 350 -2.54 -5.53 29.16
N PRO A 351 -2.93 -5.92 30.40
CA PRO A 351 -2.39 -5.29 31.61
C PRO A 351 -0.87 -5.38 31.70
N ALA A 352 -0.29 -6.54 31.38
CA ALA A 352 1.16 -6.75 31.43
C ALA A 352 1.91 -5.87 30.41
N PHE A 353 1.39 -5.75 29.18
CA PHE A 353 1.96 -4.88 28.16
C PHE A 353 1.79 -3.39 28.50
N ASN A 354 0.63 -2.98 29.00
CA ASN A 354 0.35 -1.61 29.40
C ASN A 354 1.24 -1.16 30.58
N ALA A 355 1.48 -2.02 31.57
CA ALA A 355 2.39 -1.75 32.68
C ALA A 355 3.82 -1.44 32.23
N ASN A 356 4.20 -1.91 31.03
CA ASN A 356 5.50 -1.68 30.41
C ASN A 356 5.43 -0.67 29.24
N GLY A 357 4.28 -0.01 29.02
CA GLY A 357 4.07 0.95 27.94
C GLY A 357 4.36 0.38 26.55
N LEU A 358 4.06 -0.90 26.31
CA LEU A 358 4.28 -1.63 25.06
C LEU A 358 3.00 -1.65 24.20
N VAL A 359 3.05 -1.06 23.00
CA VAL A 359 1.90 -1.01 22.10
C VAL A 359 1.60 -2.39 21.53
N VAL A 360 0.35 -2.84 21.66
CA VAL A 360 -0.14 -4.07 21.04
C VAL A 360 -1.06 -3.78 19.88
N HIS A 361 -0.70 -4.31 18.72
CA HIS A 361 -1.48 -4.31 17.50
C HIS A 361 -2.22 -5.65 17.35
N ILE A 362 -3.55 -5.58 17.30
CA ILE A 362 -4.40 -6.76 17.15
C ILE A 362 -4.49 -7.23 15.69
N ARG A 363 -4.51 -8.55 15.52
CA ARG A 363 -4.81 -9.26 14.27
C ARG A 363 -6.02 -10.15 14.50
N ALA A 364 -7.01 -10.02 13.62
CA ALA A 364 -8.09 -11.00 13.59
C ALA A 364 -7.52 -12.38 13.19
N PHE A 365 -7.95 -13.44 13.86
CA PHE A 365 -7.59 -14.79 13.48
C PHE A 365 -8.20 -15.11 12.11
N ARG A 366 -7.34 -15.55 11.20
CA ARG A 366 -7.72 -16.03 9.89
C ARG A 366 -7.37 -17.50 9.82
N GLY A 367 -8.38 -18.33 9.59
CA GLY A 367 -8.18 -19.77 9.51
C GLY A 367 -9.37 -20.59 9.96
N LEU A 368 -9.14 -21.90 9.97
CA LEU A 368 -10.11 -22.88 10.44
C LEU A 368 -9.85 -23.21 11.91
N TYR A 369 -10.90 -23.11 12.73
CA TYR A 369 -10.85 -23.61 14.10
C TYR A 369 -12.17 -24.33 14.42
N ARG A 370 -12.07 -25.57 14.89
CA ARG A 370 -13.22 -26.46 15.17
C ARG A 370 -14.25 -26.50 14.03
N GLY A 371 -13.76 -26.56 12.78
CA GLY A 371 -14.61 -26.64 11.58
C GLY A 371 -15.27 -25.31 11.16
N LYS A 372 -14.93 -24.18 11.79
CA LYS A 372 -15.46 -22.86 11.43
C LYS A 372 -14.37 -21.95 10.84
N LYS A 373 -14.73 -21.13 9.86
CA LYS A 373 -13.85 -20.16 9.18
C LYS A 373 -13.90 -18.79 9.87
N TYR A 374 -12.75 -18.31 10.33
CA TYR A 374 -12.59 -17.00 10.98
C TYR A 374 -11.95 -15.98 10.01
N PRO A 375 -12.24 -14.67 10.15
CA PRO A 375 -12.98 -14.05 11.28
C PRO A 375 -14.51 -14.14 11.20
N GLY A 376 -15.11 -14.49 10.06
CA GLY A 376 -16.57 -14.52 9.90
C GLY A 376 -17.35 -15.42 10.87
N ALA A 377 -16.68 -16.38 11.52
CA ALA A 377 -17.26 -17.23 12.55
C ALA A 377 -17.06 -16.76 14.00
N TYR A 378 -16.50 -15.56 14.22
CA TYR A 378 -16.50 -14.97 15.57
C TYR A 378 -17.93 -14.87 16.09
N THR A 379 -18.12 -15.23 17.37
CA THR A 379 -19.34 -14.83 18.07
C THR A 379 -19.39 -13.32 18.21
N GLU A 380 -20.58 -12.75 18.48
CA GLU A 380 -20.73 -11.31 18.72
C GLU A 380 -19.76 -10.82 19.81
N ASP A 381 -19.65 -11.55 20.91
CA ASP A 381 -18.70 -11.27 21.99
C ASP A 381 -17.23 -11.30 21.52
N GLN A 382 -16.82 -12.32 20.77
CA GLN A 382 -15.46 -12.42 20.23
C GLN A 382 -15.15 -11.29 19.23
N TRP A 383 -16.14 -10.94 18.41
CA TRP A 383 -16.02 -9.87 17.44
C TRP A 383 -15.84 -8.53 18.15
N ILE A 384 -16.65 -8.23 19.17
CA ILE A 384 -16.55 -7.00 19.96
C ILE A 384 -15.22 -6.93 20.70
N LYS A 385 -14.81 -8.01 21.37
CA LYS A 385 -13.50 -8.10 22.05
C LYS A 385 -12.33 -7.89 21.09
N THR A 386 -12.46 -8.35 19.86
CA THR A 386 -11.45 -8.09 18.81
C THR A 386 -11.49 -6.62 18.37
N ALA A 387 -12.67 -6.12 18.02
CA ALA A 387 -12.90 -4.78 17.48
C ALA A 387 -12.42 -3.64 18.39
N ARG A 388 -12.61 -3.76 19.71
CA ARG A 388 -12.20 -2.76 20.72
C ARG A 388 -10.72 -2.39 20.65
N TYR A 389 -9.88 -3.33 20.23
CA TYR A 389 -8.43 -3.21 20.28
C TYR A 389 -7.78 -3.16 18.89
N MET A 390 -8.58 -3.09 17.82
CA MET A 390 -8.11 -2.83 16.48
C MET A 390 -8.04 -1.32 16.20
N ASP A 391 -7.17 -0.94 15.28
CA ASP A 391 -7.29 0.31 14.54
C ASP A 391 -8.48 0.26 13.55
N ARG A 392 -8.83 1.42 13.01
CA ARG A 392 -10.00 1.56 12.13
C ARG A 392 -9.89 0.76 10.83
N ALA A 393 -8.73 0.79 10.16
CA ALA A 393 -8.59 0.15 8.86
C ALA A 393 -8.59 -1.39 9.00
N ASN A 394 -7.97 -1.97 10.02
CA ASN A 394 -8.10 -3.42 10.22
C ASN A 394 -9.49 -3.84 10.68
N LEU A 395 -10.17 -3.03 11.50
CA LEU A 395 -11.59 -3.27 11.81
C LEU A 395 -12.43 -3.32 10.52
N GLN A 396 -12.28 -2.29 9.68
CA GLN A 396 -13.04 -2.13 8.45
C GLN A 396 -12.73 -3.19 7.38
N TYR A 397 -11.45 -3.52 7.15
CA TYR A 397 -11.07 -4.37 6.03
C TYR A 397 -10.78 -5.82 6.43
N GLN A 398 -10.06 -6.01 7.54
CA GLN A 398 -9.68 -7.35 7.98
C GLN A 398 -10.81 -8.06 8.74
N LEU A 399 -11.39 -7.39 9.76
CA LEU A 399 -12.40 -7.98 10.64
C LEU A 399 -13.79 -8.03 10.01
N CYS A 400 -14.18 -7.00 9.25
CA CYS A 400 -15.43 -6.99 8.47
C CYS A 400 -15.33 -7.69 7.10
N GLU A 401 -14.17 -8.29 6.78
CA GLU A 401 -13.97 -9.05 5.54
C GLU A 401 -14.35 -8.25 4.28
N VAL A 402 -13.95 -6.98 4.19
CA VAL A 402 -14.23 -6.14 3.03
C VAL A 402 -13.33 -6.53 1.86
N SER A 403 -13.96 -6.85 0.73
CA SER A 403 -13.29 -7.17 -0.51
C SER A 403 -12.40 -6.03 -1.01
N GLY A 404 -11.24 -6.40 -1.56
CA GLY A 404 -10.34 -5.46 -2.24
C GLY A 404 -10.79 -5.12 -3.66
N LEU A 405 -11.73 -5.88 -4.24
CA LEU A 405 -12.05 -5.80 -5.66
C LEU A 405 -12.42 -4.38 -6.09
N GLY A 406 -11.64 -3.84 -7.02
CA GLY A 406 -11.88 -2.52 -7.61
C GLY A 406 -11.40 -1.34 -6.76
N ARG A 407 -10.81 -1.60 -5.59
CA ARG A 407 -10.18 -0.56 -4.75
C ARG A 407 -8.80 -0.26 -5.31
N LEU A 408 -8.49 1.03 -5.48
CA LEU A 408 -7.16 1.43 -5.93
C LEU A 408 -6.13 1.21 -4.83
N SER A 409 -4.96 0.69 -5.20
CA SER A 409 -3.90 0.33 -4.27
C SER A 409 -2.51 0.73 -4.79
N MET A 410 -1.60 1.04 -3.86
CA MET A 410 -0.17 1.25 -4.13
C MET A 410 0.64 -0.06 -4.30
N ILE A 411 0.01 -1.22 -4.08
CA ILE A 411 0.62 -2.52 -4.34
C ILE A 411 0.90 -2.64 -5.84
N GLY A 412 2.12 -3.06 -6.20
CA GLY A 412 2.63 -3.04 -7.57
C GLY A 412 3.33 -1.76 -7.99
N VAL A 413 3.11 -0.66 -7.26
CA VAL A 413 3.70 0.66 -7.53
C VAL A 413 4.85 0.95 -6.55
N ARG A 414 4.56 0.84 -5.25
CA ARG A 414 5.48 1.14 -4.14
C ARG A 414 5.55 0.04 -3.09
N HIS A 415 4.79 -1.03 -3.26
CA HIS A 415 4.85 -2.22 -2.43
C HIS A 415 4.80 -3.45 -3.33
N ILE A 416 5.82 -4.30 -3.24
CA ILE A 416 5.96 -5.50 -4.04
C ILE A 416 6.35 -6.69 -3.18
N LEU A 417 6.00 -7.88 -3.67
CA LEU A 417 6.53 -9.14 -3.19
C LEU A 417 7.72 -9.55 -4.05
N VAL A 418 8.84 -9.92 -3.44
CA VAL A 418 9.97 -10.57 -4.11
C VAL A 418 10.15 -11.97 -3.52
N ASP A 419 10.08 -12.99 -4.36
CA ASP A 419 10.29 -14.37 -3.90
C ASP A 419 11.78 -14.73 -3.75
N ASN A 420 12.08 -15.93 -3.25
CA ASN A 420 13.47 -16.38 -3.09
C ASN A 420 14.20 -16.64 -4.42
N PHE A 421 13.51 -16.64 -5.57
CA PHE A 421 14.10 -16.76 -6.91
C PHE A 421 14.23 -15.40 -7.61
N GLY A 422 13.88 -14.30 -6.93
CA GLY A 422 13.94 -12.94 -7.45
C GLY A 422 12.71 -12.51 -8.26
N LYS A 423 11.70 -13.37 -8.39
CA LYS A 423 10.47 -13.02 -9.11
C LYS A 423 9.71 -11.95 -8.35
N ILE A 424 9.23 -10.94 -9.06
CA ILE A 424 8.47 -9.82 -8.52
C ILE A 424 6.99 -10.02 -8.79
N GLU A 425 6.19 -9.99 -7.73
CA GLU A 425 4.75 -10.19 -7.78
C GLU A 425 4.00 -9.11 -6.99
N MET A 426 2.70 -9.03 -7.22
CA MET A 426 1.82 -8.05 -6.57
C MET A 426 1.83 -8.18 -5.04
N CYS A 427 1.37 -9.31 -4.50
CA CYS A 427 1.34 -9.53 -3.05
C CYS A 427 1.22 -11.02 -2.73
N ASP A 428 1.43 -11.38 -1.47
CA ASP A 428 1.34 -12.77 -1.00
C ASP A 428 -0.02 -13.42 -1.26
N SER A 429 -1.08 -12.63 -1.09
CA SER A 429 -2.46 -13.13 -1.19
C SER A 429 -2.83 -13.53 -2.62
N TYR A 430 -2.09 -13.05 -3.63
CA TYR A 430 -2.41 -13.17 -5.06
C TYR A 430 -1.17 -13.49 -5.92
N VAL A 431 -0.27 -14.33 -5.38
CA VAL A 431 0.88 -14.88 -6.12
C VAL A 431 0.41 -15.52 -7.42
N GLY A 432 1.05 -15.16 -8.54
CA GLY A 432 0.74 -15.63 -9.89
C GLY A 432 -0.25 -14.77 -10.68
N ASP A 433 -0.98 -13.85 -10.05
CA ASP A 433 -1.99 -13.05 -10.75
C ASP A 433 -1.38 -11.91 -11.58
N ARG A 434 -0.35 -11.25 -11.04
CA ARG A 434 0.40 -10.20 -11.73
C ARG A 434 1.87 -10.30 -11.36
N SER A 435 2.70 -10.33 -12.39
CA SER A 435 4.16 -10.45 -12.32
C SER A 435 4.78 -9.19 -12.92
N TYR A 436 5.82 -8.67 -12.29
CA TYR A 436 6.52 -7.45 -12.72
C TYR A 436 7.95 -7.68 -13.23
N GLY A 437 8.30 -8.95 -13.44
CA GLY A 437 9.61 -9.40 -13.92
C GLY A 437 10.39 -10.10 -12.81
N ASN A 438 11.72 -10.11 -12.95
CA ASN A 438 12.63 -10.65 -11.95
C ASN A 438 13.73 -9.62 -11.62
N VAL A 439 14.10 -9.45 -10.35
CA VAL A 439 15.14 -8.47 -9.95
C VAL A 439 16.49 -8.72 -10.62
N PHE A 440 16.79 -9.95 -11.04
CA PHE A 440 18.02 -10.29 -11.74
C PHE A 440 18.03 -9.83 -13.21
N GLU A 441 16.87 -9.49 -13.79
CA GLU A 441 16.75 -8.93 -15.14
C GLU A 441 17.22 -7.47 -15.21
N ASP A 442 17.53 -7.00 -16.42
CA ASP A 442 18.00 -5.62 -16.67
C ASP A 442 16.90 -4.58 -16.41
N SER A 443 15.63 -4.97 -16.53
CA SER A 443 14.48 -4.09 -16.35
C SER A 443 13.33 -4.81 -15.67
N ILE A 444 12.63 -4.09 -14.81
CA ILE A 444 11.37 -4.51 -14.18
C ILE A 444 10.26 -3.54 -14.58
N ASN A 445 9.02 -4.01 -14.58
CA ASN A 445 7.86 -3.27 -15.10
C ASN A 445 6.82 -3.02 -14.02
N LEU A 446 7.19 -2.27 -12.98
CA LEU A 446 6.25 -1.87 -11.92
C LEU A 446 5.14 -0.97 -12.48
N ASP A 447 3.98 -0.99 -11.82
CA ASP A 447 2.90 -0.06 -12.12
C ASP A 447 3.35 1.38 -11.77
N LEU A 448 2.91 2.37 -12.54
CA LEU A 448 3.26 3.78 -12.34
C LEU A 448 2.13 4.60 -11.72
N GLU A 449 0.97 3.99 -11.55
CA GLU A 449 -0.21 4.60 -10.93
C GLU A 449 -0.92 3.56 -10.06
N PRO A 450 -1.70 3.99 -9.04
CA PRO A 450 -2.52 3.07 -8.28
C PRO A 450 -3.47 2.31 -9.20
N THR A 451 -3.44 0.97 -9.12
CA THR A 451 -4.29 0.13 -9.95
C THR A 451 -5.43 -0.51 -9.15
N PRO A 452 -6.56 -0.83 -9.79
CA PRO A 452 -7.65 -1.54 -9.13
C PRO A 452 -7.20 -2.92 -8.68
N PHE A 453 -7.32 -3.17 -7.39
CA PHE A 453 -6.97 -4.45 -6.81
C PHE A 453 -7.93 -5.54 -7.33
N PRO A 454 -7.40 -6.67 -7.83
CA PRO A 454 -8.23 -7.69 -8.47
C PRO A 454 -8.95 -8.58 -7.44
N GLY A 455 -8.57 -8.53 -6.17
CA GLY A 455 -8.97 -9.54 -5.20
C GLY A 455 -10.40 -9.48 -4.68
N LEU A 456 -11.19 -10.53 -4.90
CA LEU A 456 -12.48 -10.76 -4.20
C LEU A 456 -12.30 -11.12 -2.71
N VAL A 457 -11.13 -11.62 -2.35
CA VAL A 457 -10.79 -12.07 -1.01
C VAL A 457 -10.26 -10.87 -0.25
N PRO A 458 -10.73 -10.63 0.99
CA PRO A 458 -10.20 -9.53 1.78
C PRO A 458 -8.73 -9.81 2.10
N LEU A 459 -7.91 -8.78 1.93
CA LEU A 459 -6.49 -8.83 2.27
C LEU A 459 -6.27 -9.28 3.71
N ALA A 460 -5.31 -10.17 3.90
CA ALA A 460 -4.95 -10.67 5.22
C ALA A 460 -3.84 -9.81 5.87
N ALA A 461 -2.91 -9.31 5.07
CA ALA A 461 -1.79 -8.51 5.53
C ALA A 461 -2.18 -7.05 5.70
N VAL A 462 -1.68 -6.45 6.77
CA VAL A 462 -2.08 -5.10 7.18
C VAL A 462 -1.29 -4.03 6.46
N ASP A 463 -0.05 -4.34 6.09
CA ASP A 463 0.71 -3.52 5.17
C ASP A 463 0.00 -3.43 3.81
N ASP A 464 -0.56 -4.54 3.29
CA ASP A 464 -1.35 -4.54 2.05
C ASP A 464 -2.63 -3.70 2.18
N ILE A 465 -3.37 -3.82 3.30
CA ILE A 465 -4.57 -2.99 3.56
C ILE A 465 -4.20 -1.51 3.61
N ALA A 466 -3.08 -1.16 4.23
CA ALA A 466 -2.62 0.22 4.36
C ALA A 466 -2.34 0.90 3.00
N ASP A 467 -2.15 0.11 1.94
CA ASP A 467 -1.91 0.61 0.58
C ASP A 467 -3.16 0.97 -0.20
N TYR A 468 -4.36 0.74 0.34
CA TYR A 468 -5.57 1.31 -0.28
C TYR A 468 -5.53 2.83 -0.23
N VAL A 469 -5.62 3.45 -1.42
CA VAL A 469 -5.46 4.92 -1.55
C VAL A 469 -6.56 5.71 -0.85
N GLU A 470 -7.74 5.10 -0.67
CA GLU A 470 -8.89 5.71 0.02
C GLU A 470 -8.68 5.86 1.53
N LEU A 471 -7.69 5.17 2.11
CA LEU A 471 -7.28 5.39 3.49
C LEU A 471 -6.46 6.68 3.65
N GLU A 472 -5.93 7.22 2.54
CA GLU A 472 -5.12 8.44 2.48
C GLU A 472 -3.87 8.41 3.39
N TYR A 473 -3.37 7.20 3.66
CA TYR A 473 -2.15 7.02 4.44
C TYR A 473 -0.91 7.51 3.69
N GLN A 474 -0.02 8.15 4.44
CA GLN A 474 1.34 8.50 4.05
C GLN A 474 2.23 7.26 3.99
N ASP A 475 3.50 7.43 3.58
CA ASP A 475 4.50 6.36 3.65
C ASP A 475 4.54 5.70 5.04
N LEU A 476 4.65 4.37 5.04
CA LEU A 476 4.84 3.60 6.25
C LEU A 476 6.31 3.73 6.67
N GLU A 477 6.61 4.80 7.40
CA GLU A 477 7.96 5.12 7.87
C GLU A 477 8.35 4.32 9.14
N GLY A 478 9.64 3.97 9.25
CA GLY A 478 10.19 3.28 10.41
C GLY A 478 9.48 1.95 10.67
N ASN A 479 9.01 1.75 11.90
CA ASN A 479 8.15 0.60 12.19
C ASN A 479 6.74 0.87 11.62
N ASN A 480 6.42 0.26 10.47
CA ASN A 480 5.13 0.43 9.80
C ASN A 480 3.93 0.22 10.72
N LEU A 481 3.96 -0.73 11.67
CA LEU A 481 2.84 -0.95 12.57
C LEU A 481 2.63 0.24 13.49
N LEU A 482 3.72 0.84 13.99
CA LEU A 482 3.66 2.07 14.78
C LEU A 482 3.28 3.29 13.92
N SER A 483 3.77 3.36 12.67
CA SER A 483 3.39 4.41 11.72
C SER A 483 1.89 4.36 11.44
N TYR A 484 1.39 3.17 11.11
CA TYR A 484 -0.02 2.90 10.87
C TYR A 484 -0.89 3.25 12.09
N ALA A 485 -0.44 2.85 13.28
CA ALA A 485 -1.02 3.22 14.56
C ALA A 485 -1.24 4.74 14.72
N ARG A 486 -0.26 5.57 14.30
CA ARG A 486 -0.35 7.03 14.34
C ARG A 486 -1.31 7.61 13.30
N GLN A 487 -1.54 6.91 12.19
CA GLN A 487 -2.32 7.40 11.05
C GLN A 487 -3.83 7.10 11.15
N GLY A 488 -4.29 6.50 12.25
CA GLY A 488 -5.73 6.31 12.50
C GLY A 488 -6.08 5.19 13.48
N GLY A 489 -5.14 4.81 14.36
CA GLY A 489 -5.24 3.60 15.17
C GLY A 489 -4.79 3.75 16.61
N VAL A 490 -4.05 2.73 17.06
CA VAL A 490 -3.61 2.53 18.45
C VAL A 490 -2.31 3.27 18.70
N TYR A 491 -2.27 4.29 19.55
CA TYR A 491 -1.03 5.07 19.75
C TYR A 491 -0.65 5.20 21.21
N LYS A 492 0.65 5.38 21.44
CA LYS A 492 1.22 5.75 22.73
C LYS A 492 1.19 7.27 22.85
N LYS A 493 0.59 7.78 23.92
CA LYS A 493 0.59 9.20 24.27
C LYS A 493 1.95 9.61 24.86
N GLU A 494 2.16 10.92 24.98
CA GLU A 494 3.35 11.49 25.62
C GLU A 494 3.52 11.04 27.08
N ASP A 495 2.42 10.86 27.81
CA ASP A 495 2.42 10.33 29.19
C ASP A 495 2.73 8.82 29.29
N GLY A 496 2.99 8.17 28.15
CA GLY A 496 3.31 6.75 28.05
C GLY A 496 2.09 5.83 28.00
N THR A 497 0.87 6.34 28.19
CA THR A 497 -0.36 5.53 28.11
C THR A 497 -0.66 5.14 26.66
N ILE A 498 -1.22 3.94 26.48
CA ILE A 498 -1.61 3.43 25.17
C ILE A 498 -3.10 3.67 24.99
N LYS A 499 -3.47 4.33 23.90
CA LYS A 499 -4.86 4.60 23.54
C LYS A 499 -5.28 3.72 22.39
N TYR A 500 -6.34 2.95 22.62
CA TYR A 500 -7.08 2.26 21.57
C TYR A 500 -8.31 3.08 21.18
N PRO A 501 -8.59 3.29 19.88
CA PRO A 501 -9.67 4.17 19.44
C PRO A 501 -11.06 3.66 19.85
N PHE A 502 -11.21 2.34 20.05
CA PHE A 502 -12.50 1.70 20.30
C PHE A 502 -12.57 0.96 21.64
N GLN A 503 -11.62 1.17 22.56
CA GLN A 503 -11.52 0.39 23.79
C GLN A 503 -12.81 0.36 24.60
N HIS A 504 -13.45 1.53 24.70
CA HIS A 504 -14.66 1.76 25.46
C HIS A 504 -15.87 2.00 24.56
N ALA A 505 -15.76 1.64 23.29
CA ALA A 505 -16.85 1.81 22.34
C ALA A 505 -17.97 0.79 22.60
N ASP A 506 -19.21 1.25 22.49
CA ASP A 506 -20.38 0.37 22.52
C ASP A 506 -20.72 -0.09 21.10
N PHE A 507 -20.22 -1.26 20.73
CA PHE A 507 -20.52 -1.87 19.44
C PHE A 507 -21.94 -2.47 19.36
N MET A 508 -22.70 -2.49 20.47
CA MET A 508 -24.11 -2.87 20.45
C MET A 508 -24.99 -1.71 19.95
N ASP A 509 -24.50 -0.47 20.03
CA ASP A 509 -25.10 0.64 19.28
C ASP A 509 -24.89 0.41 17.78
N LEU A 510 -25.98 0.05 17.09
CA LEU A 510 -25.98 -0.24 15.67
C LEU A 510 -25.63 0.98 14.80
N ALA A 511 -25.94 2.20 15.26
CA ALA A 511 -25.60 3.42 14.53
C ALA A 511 -24.09 3.64 14.58
N PHE A 512 -23.50 3.56 15.79
CA PHE A 512 -22.06 3.63 15.97
C PHE A 512 -21.33 2.51 15.22
N ARG A 513 -21.77 1.26 15.38
CA ARG A 513 -21.15 0.11 14.69
C ARG A 513 -21.16 0.32 13.19
N LYS A 514 -22.30 0.71 12.62
CA LYS A 514 -22.40 1.02 11.19
C LYS A 514 -21.44 2.13 10.79
N GLU A 515 -21.35 3.22 11.54
CA GLU A 515 -20.43 4.33 11.26
C GLU A 515 -18.97 3.84 11.19
N VAL A 516 -18.52 3.05 12.16
CA VAL A 516 -17.11 2.64 12.24
C VAL A 516 -16.76 1.49 11.30
N THR A 517 -17.71 0.65 10.92
CA THR A 517 -17.50 -0.45 9.96
C THR A 517 -17.80 -0.07 8.52
N THR A 518 -18.41 1.09 8.25
CA THR A 518 -18.68 1.52 6.87
C THR A 518 -17.37 1.82 6.16
N VAL A 519 -17.24 1.30 4.95
CA VAL A 519 -16.13 1.53 4.05
C VAL A 519 -16.66 2.22 2.79
N PRO A 520 -15.92 3.18 2.19
CA PRO A 520 -16.30 3.76 0.90
C PRO A 520 -16.52 2.69 -0.17
N ASP A 521 -17.36 3.01 -1.15
CA ASP A 521 -17.50 2.16 -2.33
C ASP A 521 -16.15 2.06 -3.07
N PRO A 522 -15.82 0.90 -3.66
CA PRO A 522 -14.60 0.76 -4.43
C PRO A 522 -14.59 1.75 -5.60
N THR A 523 -13.42 2.36 -5.84
CA THR A 523 -13.23 3.35 -6.91
C THR A 523 -13.63 2.82 -8.29
N VAL A 524 -13.40 1.52 -8.53
CA VAL A 524 -13.90 0.81 -9.70
C VAL A 524 -15.01 -0.14 -9.28
N LYS A 525 -16.22 0.12 -9.77
CA LYS A 525 -17.38 -0.76 -9.50
C LYS A 525 -17.09 -2.19 -9.96
N PRO A 526 -17.33 -3.21 -9.10
CA PRO A 526 -17.12 -4.61 -9.44
C PRO A 526 -17.79 -5.03 -10.74
N SER A 527 -18.97 -4.48 -11.06
CA SER A 527 -19.74 -4.73 -12.30
C SER A 527 -18.89 -4.61 -13.58
N LYS A 528 -17.89 -3.73 -13.60
CA LYS A 528 -16.97 -3.55 -14.75
C LYS A 528 -16.02 -4.74 -14.96
N PHE A 529 -15.75 -5.54 -13.94
CA PHE A 529 -14.93 -6.76 -14.04
C PHE A 529 -15.70 -7.96 -14.59
N TRP A 530 -17.02 -8.04 -14.39
CA TRP A 530 -17.86 -9.17 -14.83
C TRP A 530 -18.04 -9.22 -16.36
N LEU A 531 -17.70 -8.13 -17.07
CA LEU A 531 -17.66 -8.09 -18.54
C LEU A 531 -16.45 -8.85 -19.10
N ASN A 532 -15.46 -9.21 -18.27
CA ASN A 532 -14.34 -10.05 -18.68
C ASN A 532 -14.70 -11.54 -18.47
N ILE A 533 -14.99 -12.24 -19.57
CA ILE A 533 -15.41 -13.65 -19.59
C ILE A 533 -14.46 -14.60 -18.83
N ARG A 534 -13.14 -14.35 -18.90
CA ARG A 534 -12.14 -15.18 -18.21
C ARG A 534 -12.22 -15.00 -16.70
N TRP A 535 -12.48 -13.77 -16.28
CA TRP A 535 -12.67 -13.38 -14.89
C TRP A 535 -14.00 -13.91 -14.33
N PHE A 536 -15.08 -13.77 -15.12
CA PHE A 536 -16.40 -14.32 -14.83
C PHE A 536 -16.35 -15.83 -14.62
N LEU A 537 -15.71 -16.59 -15.51
CA LEU A 537 -15.67 -18.07 -15.40
C LEU A 537 -14.86 -18.55 -14.19
N VAL A 538 -13.68 -17.98 -13.94
CA VAL A 538 -12.84 -18.38 -12.80
C VAL A 538 -13.53 -18.06 -11.47
N HIS A 539 -14.19 -16.90 -11.36
CA HIS A 539 -14.72 -16.42 -10.09
C HIS A 539 -16.21 -16.67 -9.86
N PHE A 540 -17.04 -16.80 -10.90
CA PHE A 540 -18.42 -17.29 -10.77
C PHE A 540 -18.41 -18.74 -10.28
N ILE A 541 -17.52 -19.58 -10.82
CA ILE A 541 -17.33 -20.95 -10.33
C ILE A 541 -16.87 -20.94 -8.86
N TYR A 542 -15.97 -20.03 -8.49
CA TYR A 542 -15.50 -19.85 -7.12
C TYR A 542 -16.66 -19.52 -6.14
N SER A 543 -17.41 -18.45 -6.44
CA SER A 543 -18.44 -17.90 -5.57
C SER A 543 -19.71 -18.76 -5.53
N PHE A 544 -20.11 -19.35 -6.66
CA PHE A 544 -21.29 -20.22 -6.77
C PHE A 544 -21.09 -21.55 -6.05
N VAL A 545 -19.90 -22.17 -6.14
CA VAL A 545 -19.64 -23.46 -5.51
C VAL A 545 -19.51 -23.34 -3.99
N ILE A 546 -18.89 -22.28 -3.47
CA ILE A 546 -18.83 -22.02 -2.03
C ILE A 546 -20.23 -21.76 -1.46
N LYS A 547 -21.01 -20.86 -2.07
CA LYS A 547 -22.36 -20.53 -1.58
C LYS A 547 -23.33 -21.70 -1.66
N LYS A 548 -23.26 -22.52 -2.72
CA LYS A 548 -24.25 -23.59 -2.96
C LYS A 548 -23.88 -24.91 -2.27
N TYR A 549 -22.59 -25.19 -2.08
CA TYR A 549 -22.19 -26.52 -1.66
C TYR A 549 -21.47 -26.62 -0.32
N GLY A 550 -20.95 -25.54 0.28
CA GLY A 550 -20.46 -25.43 1.67
C GLY A 550 -19.41 -26.45 2.16
N LYS A 551 -19.19 -27.52 1.40
CA LYS A 551 -18.44 -28.74 1.66
C LYS A 551 -17.39 -28.98 0.59
N TRP A 552 -17.23 -28.03 -0.34
CA TRP A 552 -16.28 -28.10 -1.44
C TRP A 552 -15.48 -26.82 -1.49
N ILE A 553 -14.17 -26.93 -1.46
CA ILE A 553 -13.27 -25.78 -1.55
C ILE A 553 -12.29 -25.97 -2.70
N PHE A 554 -12.02 -24.87 -3.38
CA PHE A 554 -10.99 -24.79 -4.40
C PHE A 554 -9.62 -24.61 -3.74
N ALA A 555 -8.69 -25.51 -4.06
CA ALA A 555 -7.30 -25.40 -3.66
C ALA A 555 -6.43 -25.35 -4.91
N TRP A 556 -5.46 -24.45 -4.92
CA TRP A 556 -4.45 -24.39 -5.97
C TRP A 556 -3.35 -25.41 -5.65
N PHE A 557 -3.19 -26.43 -6.48
CA PHE A 557 -2.19 -27.48 -6.27
C PHE A 557 -1.36 -27.67 -7.53
N ARG A 558 -0.03 -27.46 -7.44
CA ARG A 558 0.93 -27.61 -8.55
C ARG A 558 0.48 -26.89 -9.84
N GLY A 559 0.07 -25.63 -9.71
CA GLY A 559 -0.36 -24.80 -10.85
C GLY A 559 -1.73 -25.15 -11.45
N LYS A 560 -2.52 -26.05 -10.84
CA LYS A 560 -3.89 -26.36 -11.29
C LYS A 560 -4.92 -26.14 -10.18
N LEU A 561 -6.05 -25.54 -10.54
CA LEU A 561 -7.21 -25.37 -9.67
C LEU A 561 -7.90 -26.72 -9.46
N ARG A 562 -8.08 -27.18 -8.22
CA ARG A 562 -8.75 -28.45 -7.89
C ARG A 562 -9.90 -28.23 -6.92
N LEU A 563 -10.98 -28.99 -7.10
CA LEU A 563 -12.14 -29.02 -6.22
C LEU A 563 -11.99 -30.14 -5.16
N LEU A 564 -11.99 -29.81 -3.88
CA LEU A 564 -11.79 -30.76 -2.77
C LEU A 564 -13.00 -30.79 -1.84
N ARG A 565 -13.42 -31.99 -1.40
CA ARG A 565 -14.54 -32.21 -0.47
C ARG A 565 -14.07 -32.12 0.99
N GLU A 566 -14.85 -31.48 1.86
CA GLU A 566 -14.67 -31.46 3.32
C GLU A 566 -14.52 -32.91 3.83
N GLY A 567 -13.41 -33.16 4.54
CA GLY A 567 -13.02 -34.49 5.05
C GLY A 567 -11.86 -35.16 4.32
N LYS A 568 -11.46 -34.69 3.12
CA LYS A 568 -10.21 -35.11 2.44
C LYS A 568 -9.09 -34.06 2.48
N LEU A 569 -9.33 -32.93 3.14
CA LEU A 569 -8.35 -31.88 3.33
C LEU A 569 -7.37 -32.31 4.42
N SER A 570 -6.16 -32.72 4.05
CA SER A 570 -5.02 -32.60 4.97
C SER A 570 -4.81 -31.12 5.25
N LEU A 571 -4.35 -30.79 6.47
CA LEU A 571 -4.08 -29.44 7.01
C LEU A 571 -3.26 -28.50 6.11
N GLU A 572 -2.70 -29.00 5.01
CA GLU A 572 -1.74 -28.33 4.15
C GLU A 572 -2.39 -27.51 3.01
N ASN A 573 -3.71 -27.63 2.78
CA ASN A 573 -4.31 -27.25 1.50
C ASN A 573 -5.26 -26.04 1.50
N PHE A 574 -5.19 -25.14 2.50
CA PHE A 574 -6.28 -24.20 2.70
C PHE A 574 -5.89 -22.81 3.17
N TRP A 575 -5.13 -22.06 2.35
CA TRP A 575 -4.73 -20.72 2.80
C TRP A 575 -4.90 -19.58 1.81
N HIS A 576 -5.58 -19.81 0.69
CA HIS A 576 -5.91 -18.72 -0.24
C HIS A 576 -7.32 -18.85 -0.78
N SER A 577 -8.30 -18.43 0.04
CA SER A 577 -9.56 -17.82 -0.43
C SER A 577 -10.47 -17.23 0.63
#